data_AF-A0A6U8TSC9-F1
#
_entry.id   AF-A0A6U8TSC9-F1
#
_cell.length_a   1.000
_cell.length_b   1.000
_cell.length_c   1.000
_cell.angle_alpha   90.00
_cell.angle_beta   90.00
_cell.angle_gamma   90.00
#
_symmetry.space_group_name_H-M   'P 1'
#
loop_
_entity.id
_entity.type
_entity.pdbx_description
1 polymer ?
#
loop_
_entity_poly.entity_id
_entity_poly.type
_entity_poly.pdbx_seq_one_letter_code
_entity_poly.pdbx_strand_id
1 'polypeptide(L)'
;MAEEKDLVAIAFKADKSREFLVNKLAGLAEVNDFPVPADALRVGTLDSLMSLSDDISKMDALAEGTCFKLFRQHEDLKGGIAPSVMGTDVMTYATKQWDWDEAKFQLKTPLRELAEMISGKIGGLEEELKAKVAELNALKGSLQAFERRGQGNLMVRGLGDIVQEDDILDSEYMTTVMVVIQKSSMKEFLLEYERLADYVVPLSAKAISEDSEYVLFGVTLFKKCLDQFKTSCREKRFTVREFEFNAEALAADDAKKAEDEAECSRQTAMLSNWCAINYAEGLTMMMHLKAIRVFIESVLRYGLTSYRGQGMAPNMQAVMLTPAKGKMDALRKTLGSLFATSASLMDEGGDEVAVPGAAGEFYPYVSVSVSVFPPVL
;
A
#
# COMPACT_ATOMS: atom_id res chain seq x y z
N MET A 1 4.69 16.06 -0.12
CA MET A 1 6.14 16.22 -0.32
C MET A 1 6.83 16.14 1.03
N ALA A 2 7.04 14.92 1.53
CA ALA A 2 7.80 14.70 2.75
C ALA A 2 9.28 14.70 2.37
N GLU A 3 10.03 15.69 2.89
CA GLU A 3 11.48 15.69 2.75
C GLU A 3 12.05 14.50 3.51
N GLU A 4 12.93 13.74 2.86
CA GLU A 4 13.67 12.59 3.38
C GLU A 4 14.41 13.02 4.66
N LYS A 5 13.85 12.66 5.81
CA LYS A 5 14.51 12.80 7.11
C LYS A 5 14.90 11.41 7.55
N ASP A 6 15.93 10.86 6.92
CA ASP A 6 16.53 9.61 7.37
C ASP A 6 17.09 9.83 8.77
N LEU A 7 16.53 9.09 9.73
CA LEU A 7 17.03 9.06 11.09
C LEU A 7 18.23 8.12 11.16
N VAL A 8 19.14 8.40 12.09
CA VAL A 8 20.30 7.54 12.31
C VAL A 8 20.39 7.23 13.79
N ALA A 9 20.24 5.95 14.14
CA ALA A 9 20.55 5.49 15.47
C ALA A 9 22.06 5.21 15.55
N ILE A 10 22.75 5.87 16.47
CA ILE A 10 24.16 5.59 16.73
C ILE A 10 24.35 5.07 18.14
N ALA A 11 25.36 4.21 18.32
CA ALA A 11 25.84 3.84 19.63
C ALA A 11 27.36 4.01 19.73
N PHE A 12 27.80 4.40 20.92
CA PHE A 12 29.19 4.70 21.24
C PHE A 12 29.47 4.32 22.70
N LYS A 13 30.75 4.21 23.06
CA LYS A 13 31.16 3.85 24.42
C LYS A 13 30.68 4.90 25.44
N ALA A 14 30.19 4.48 26.61
CA ALA A 14 29.60 5.41 27.59
C ALA A 14 30.63 6.24 28.39
N ASP A 15 31.82 6.47 27.83
CA ASP A 15 32.87 7.33 28.41
C ASP A 15 32.67 8.82 28.08
N LYS A 16 31.86 9.13 27.07
CA LYS A 16 31.49 10.50 26.67
C LYS A 16 30.04 10.79 27.03
N SER A 17 29.76 11.99 27.54
CA SER A 17 28.40 12.38 27.91
C SER A 17 27.56 12.78 26.69
N ARG A 18 26.24 12.61 26.80
CA ARG A 18 25.27 13.15 25.82
C ARG A 18 25.45 14.64 25.57
N GLU A 19 25.66 15.42 26.63
CA GLU A 19 25.83 16.87 26.53
C GLU A 19 27.03 17.25 25.67
N PHE A 20 28.12 16.47 25.75
CA PHE A 20 29.27 16.64 24.87
C PHE A 20 28.89 16.42 23.39
N LEU A 21 28.08 15.39 23.09
CA LEU A 21 27.61 15.15 21.72
C LEU A 21 26.68 16.24 21.21
N VAL A 22 25.70 16.67 22.01
CA VAL A 22 24.79 17.77 21.65
C VAL A 22 25.58 19.02 21.25
N ASN A 23 26.60 19.38 22.04
CA ASN A 23 27.45 20.53 21.76
C ASN A 23 28.28 20.36 20.48
N LYS A 24 28.81 19.16 20.21
CA LYS A 24 29.63 18.90 19.02
C LYS A 24 28.83 18.77 17.72
N LEU A 25 27.58 18.35 17.82
CA LEU A 25 26.69 18.15 16.66
C LEU A 25 25.73 19.32 16.45
N ALA A 26 25.86 20.40 17.22
CA ALA A 26 25.04 21.59 17.10
C ALA A 26 25.05 22.13 15.66
N GLY A 27 23.85 22.29 15.08
CA GLY A 27 23.68 22.74 13.70
C GLY A 27 23.90 21.67 12.62
N LEU A 28 24.31 20.46 12.99
CA LEU A 28 24.45 19.31 12.09
C LEU A 28 23.31 18.29 12.25
N ALA A 29 22.87 18.04 13.49
CA ALA A 29 21.75 17.15 13.80
C ALA A 29 21.07 17.52 15.13
N GLU A 30 19.78 17.19 15.25
CA GLU A 30 19.11 17.10 16.56
C GLU A 30 19.48 15.75 17.20
N VAL A 31 19.78 15.76 18.51
CA VAL A 31 20.21 14.57 19.26
C VAL A 31 19.14 14.22 20.29
N ASN A 32 18.43 13.12 20.04
CA ASN A 32 17.42 12.57 20.94
C ASN A 32 17.92 11.27 21.58
N ASP A 33 17.35 10.90 22.71
CA ASP A 33 17.70 9.64 23.36
C ASP A 33 17.09 8.48 22.57
N PHE A 34 17.85 7.40 22.41
CA PHE A 34 17.34 6.14 21.88
C PHE A 34 17.42 5.10 23.02
N PRO A 35 16.32 4.86 23.76
CA PRO A 35 16.33 4.07 24.99
C PRO A 35 16.48 2.57 24.69
N VAL A 36 17.69 2.15 24.33
CA VAL A 36 18.04 0.73 24.17
C VAL A 36 18.25 0.12 25.56
N PRO A 37 17.49 -0.93 25.95
CA PRO A 37 17.58 -1.57 27.28
C PRO A 37 18.78 -2.52 27.39
N ALA A 38 19.98 -1.95 27.21
CA ALA A 38 21.23 -2.68 27.05
C ALA A 38 21.67 -3.45 28.32
N ASP A 39 21.21 -3.05 29.50
CA ASP A 39 21.46 -3.70 30.78
C ASP A 39 20.54 -4.90 31.05
N ALA A 40 19.39 -4.97 30.37
CA ALA A 40 18.38 -6.01 30.58
C ALA A 40 18.36 -7.09 29.48
N LEU A 41 18.76 -6.76 28.25
CA LEU A 41 18.78 -7.70 27.12
C LEU A 41 19.75 -8.86 27.37
N ARG A 42 19.23 -10.10 27.28
CA ARG A 42 20.02 -11.30 27.53
C ARG A 42 20.81 -11.77 26.32
N VAL A 43 22.12 -11.61 26.39
CA VAL A 43 23.07 -12.13 25.40
C VAL A 43 23.30 -13.64 25.60
N GLY A 44 23.29 -14.38 24.50
CA GLY A 44 23.66 -15.80 24.46
C GLY A 44 25.16 -16.01 24.29
N THR A 45 25.55 -17.02 23.50
CA THR A 45 26.95 -17.23 23.10
C THR A 45 27.36 -16.25 21.99
N LEU A 46 28.67 -16.04 21.83
CA LEU A 46 29.20 -15.21 20.74
C LEU A 46 28.78 -15.74 19.36
N ASP A 47 28.77 -17.07 19.16
CA ASP A 47 28.34 -17.69 17.91
C ASP A 47 26.88 -17.40 17.57
N SER A 48 26.00 -17.46 18.58
CA SER A 48 24.58 -17.11 18.42
C SER A 48 24.41 -15.63 18.07
N LEU A 49 25.22 -14.76 18.67
CA LEU A 49 25.22 -13.32 18.43
C LEU A 49 25.70 -12.98 17.01
N MET A 50 26.79 -13.61 16.54
CA MET A 50 27.29 -13.44 15.17
C MET A 50 26.24 -13.89 14.15
N SER A 51 25.67 -15.08 14.33
CA SER A 51 24.59 -15.56 13.46
C SER A 51 23.36 -14.63 13.49
N LEU A 52 23.02 -14.07 14.65
CA LEU A 52 21.88 -13.14 14.77
C LEU A 52 22.16 -11.80 14.09
N SER A 53 23.41 -11.34 14.07
CA SER A 53 23.81 -10.12 13.36
C SER A 53 23.54 -10.20 11.85
N ASP A 54 23.69 -11.39 11.25
CA ASP A 54 23.38 -11.61 9.84
C ASP A 54 21.86 -11.67 9.61
N ASP A 55 21.14 -12.38 10.48
CA ASP A 55 19.69 -12.56 10.37
C ASP A 55 18.93 -11.26 10.64
N ILE A 56 19.35 -10.47 11.63
CA ILE A 56 18.66 -9.24 12.05
C ILE A 56 18.63 -8.22 10.91
N SER A 57 19.65 -8.20 10.04
CA SER A 57 19.66 -7.32 8.86
C SER A 57 18.53 -7.65 7.88
N LYS A 58 18.18 -8.93 7.73
CA LYS A 58 17.05 -9.38 6.89
C LYS A 58 15.71 -9.12 7.58
N MET A 59 15.64 -9.37 8.89
CA MET A 59 14.44 -9.09 9.70
C MET A 59 14.09 -7.59 9.68
N ASP A 60 15.12 -6.74 9.76
CA ASP A 60 15.02 -5.28 9.69
C ASP A 60 14.50 -4.80 8.32
N ALA A 61 15.04 -5.34 7.22
CA ALA A 61 14.55 -5.03 5.87
C ALA A 61 13.10 -5.47 5.65
N LEU A 62 12.72 -6.63 6.20
CA LEU A 62 11.32 -7.11 6.19
C LEU A 62 10.40 -6.16 6.97
N ALA A 63 10.85 -5.69 8.13
CA ALA A 63 10.14 -4.75 8.98
C ALA A 63 9.87 -3.42 8.27
N GLU A 64 10.90 -2.80 7.70
CA GLU A 64 10.78 -1.57 6.93
C GLU A 64 9.85 -1.76 5.72
N GLY A 65 10.08 -2.81 4.93
CA GLY A 65 9.26 -3.10 3.76
C GLY A 65 7.78 -3.29 4.10
N THR A 66 7.47 -3.92 5.23
CA THR A 66 6.10 -4.13 5.69
C THR A 66 5.47 -2.82 6.18
N CYS A 67 6.20 -2.01 6.96
CA CYS A 67 5.75 -0.70 7.41
C CYS A 67 5.46 0.22 6.22
N PHE A 68 6.29 0.20 5.19
CA PHE A 68 6.11 1.02 3.98
C PHE A 68 4.91 0.58 3.15
N LYS A 69 4.66 -0.73 3.02
CA LYS A 69 3.45 -1.24 2.37
C LYS A 69 2.19 -0.79 3.12
N LEU A 70 2.18 -0.89 4.46
CA LEU A 70 1.08 -0.43 5.31
C LEU A 70 0.85 1.09 5.17
N PHE A 71 1.93 1.87 5.20
CA PHE A 71 1.88 3.32 5.04
C PHE A 71 1.27 3.71 3.70
N ARG A 72 1.81 3.19 2.59
CA ARG A 72 1.34 3.51 1.23
C ARG A 72 -0.11 3.07 1.04
N GLN A 73 -0.46 1.87 1.50
CA GLN A 73 -1.84 1.39 1.39
C GLN A 73 -2.81 2.28 2.17
N HIS A 74 -2.44 2.76 3.36
CA HIS A 74 -3.25 3.71 4.11
C HIS A 74 -3.39 5.04 3.37
N GLU A 75 -2.27 5.60 2.91
CA GLU A 75 -2.21 6.88 2.20
C GLU A 75 -3.07 6.86 0.94
N ASP A 76 -2.97 5.80 0.13
CA ASP A 76 -3.76 5.61 -1.08
C ASP A 76 -5.26 5.56 -0.79
N LEU A 77 -5.67 4.86 0.29
CA LEU A 77 -7.08 4.73 0.67
C LEU A 77 -7.66 5.98 1.34
N LYS A 78 -6.81 6.84 1.94
CA LYS A 78 -7.22 8.12 2.55
C LYS A 78 -6.97 9.34 1.67
N GLY A 79 -6.52 9.16 0.42
CA GLY A 79 -6.29 10.25 -0.52
C GLY A 79 -5.09 11.13 -0.17
N GLY A 80 -3.95 10.52 0.21
CA GLY A 80 -2.70 11.24 0.48
C GLY A 80 -2.49 11.62 1.95
N ILE A 81 -3.31 11.10 2.86
CA ILE A 81 -3.16 11.37 4.31
C ILE A 81 -2.27 10.30 4.92
N ALA A 82 -1.11 10.71 5.42
CA ALA A 82 -0.19 9.85 6.15
C ALA A 82 -0.84 9.31 7.45
N PRO A 83 -0.57 8.04 7.83
CA PRO A 83 -0.99 7.51 9.11
C PRO A 83 -0.30 8.22 10.29
N SER A 84 -0.95 8.20 11.44
CA SER A 84 -0.39 8.65 12.72
C SER A 84 -0.01 7.46 13.60
N VAL A 85 0.84 7.67 14.59
CA VAL A 85 1.29 6.64 15.53
C VAL A 85 0.87 7.07 16.93
N MET A 86 -0.06 6.33 17.55
CA MET A 86 -0.61 6.65 18.88
C MET A 86 -1.11 8.11 19.01
N GLY A 87 -1.67 8.67 17.94
CA GLY A 87 -2.19 10.04 17.91
C GLY A 87 -1.12 11.14 17.72
N THR A 88 0.14 10.75 17.51
CA THR A 88 1.26 11.67 17.22
C THR A 88 1.78 11.45 15.81
N ASP A 89 2.48 12.45 15.24
CA ASP A 89 3.17 12.27 13.97
C ASP A 89 4.32 11.25 14.09
N VAL A 90 4.62 10.58 12.97
CA VAL A 90 5.59 9.49 12.88
C VAL A 90 6.99 9.90 13.38
N MET A 91 7.43 11.11 13.02
CA MET A 91 8.78 11.59 13.32
C MET A 91 8.92 11.87 14.81
N THR A 92 7.95 12.56 15.42
CA THR A 92 7.93 12.81 16.86
C THR A 92 7.84 11.51 17.64
N TYR A 93 7.05 10.52 17.18
CA TYR A 93 7.02 9.21 17.82
C TYR A 93 8.41 8.56 17.82
N ALA A 94 9.01 8.39 16.63
CA ALA A 94 10.29 7.71 16.47
C ALA A 94 11.47 8.38 17.18
N THR A 95 11.42 9.71 17.34
CA THR A 95 12.52 10.48 17.94
C THR A 95 12.34 10.79 19.42
N LYS A 96 11.11 10.91 19.93
CA LYS A 96 10.85 11.46 21.27
C LYS A 96 9.95 10.62 22.17
N GLN A 97 9.17 9.71 21.62
CA GLN A 97 8.17 8.96 22.40
C GLN A 97 8.37 7.45 22.38
N TRP A 98 9.12 6.93 21.40
CA TRP A 98 9.41 5.52 21.35
C TRP A 98 10.15 5.09 22.61
N ASP A 99 9.64 4.02 23.21
CA ASP A 99 10.25 3.31 24.33
C ASP A 99 10.04 1.81 24.13
N TRP A 100 10.81 1.02 24.86
CA TRP A 100 10.72 -0.44 24.81
C TRP A 100 9.39 -0.92 25.42
N ASP A 101 8.60 -1.66 24.63
CA ASP A 101 7.33 -2.26 25.05
C ASP A 101 7.59 -3.59 25.77
N GLU A 102 7.99 -3.50 27.05
CA GLU A 102 8.27 -4.67 27.91
C GLU A 102 7.04 -5.56 28.13
N ALA A 103 5.83 -5.02 27.99
CA ALA A 103 4.60 -5.79 28.13
C ALA A 103 4.46 -6.80 26.98
N LYS A 104 4.85 -6.43 25.76
CA LYS A 104 4.81 -7.31 24.58
C LYS A 104 6.12 -8.04 24.32
N PHE A 105 7.26 -7.43 24.61
CA PHE A 105 8.59 -7.89 24.24
C PHE A 105 9.47 -8.01 25.48
N GLN A 106 9.23 -9.06 26.27
CA GLN A 106 9.84 -9.24 27.57
C GLN A 106 11.37 -9.37 27.48
N LEU A 107 12.11 -8.50 28.17
CA LEU A 107 13.58 -8.43 28.16
C LEU A 107 14.27 -9.69 28.72
N LYS A 108 13.54 -10.48 29.50
CA LYS A 108 14.02 -11.78 30.00
C LYS A 108 14.06 -12.88 28.93
N THR A 109 13.37 -12.68 27.80
CA THR A 109 13.38 -13.62 26.67
C THR A 109 14.75 -13.59 26.01
N PRO A 110 15.34 -14.74 25.61
CA PRO A 110 16.61 -14.76 24.89
C PRO A 110 16.57 -13.88 23.63
N LEU A 111 17.64 -13.13 23.38
CA LEU A 111 17.68 -12.11 22.32
C LEU A 111 17.29 -12.62 20.93
N ARG A 112 17.73 -13.83 20.57
CA ARG A 112 17.39 -14.47 19.29
C ARG A 112 15.90 -14.78 19.18
N GLU A 113 15.33 -15.40 20.21
CA GLU A 113 13.90 -15.72 20.26
C GLU A 113 13.04 -14.44 20.21
N LEU A 114 13.50 -13.38 20.88
CA LEU A 114 12.85 -12.07 20.85
C LEU A 114 12.83 -11.46 19.44
N ALA A 115 13.96 -11.47 18.74
CA ALA A 115 14.07 -10.98 17.36
C ALA A 115 13.20 -11.82 16.39
N GLU A 116 13.25 -13.14 16.50
CA GLU A 116 12.44 -14.06 15.68
C GLU A 116 10.94 -13.88 15.94
N MET A 117 10.54 -13.66 17.20
CA MET A 117 9.15 -13.38 17.57
C MET A 117 8.66 -12.06 16.94
N ILE A 118 9.46 -10.99 17.01
CA ILE A 118 9.11 -9.71 16.39
C ILE A 118 9.01 -9.88 14.86
N SER A 119 10.02 -10.48 14.24
CA SER A 119 10.04 -10.71 12.79
C SER A 119 8.87 -11.58 12.32
N GLY A 120 8.48 -12.60 13.09
CA GLY A 120 7.34 -13.45 12.79
C GLY A 120 6.01 -12.70 12.84
N LYS A 121 5.82 -11.82 13.85
CA LYS A 121 4.65 -10.94 13.94
C LYS A 121 4.56 -9.99 12.74
N ILE A 122 5.69 -9.39 12.35
CA ILE A 122 5.77 -8.53 11.16
C ILE A 122 5.41 -9.29 9.89
N GLY A 123 5.94 -10.51 9.70
CA GLY A 123 5.57 -11.36 8.56
C GLY A 123 4.07 -11.68 8.53
N GLY A 124 3.46 -11.92 9.70
CA GLY A 124 2.01 -12.09 9.83
C GLY A 124 1.21 -10.86 9.39
N LEU A 125 1.67 -9.64 9.75
CA LEU A 125 1.06 -8.40 9.27
C LEU A 125 1.14 -8.25 7.76
N GLU A 126 2.26 -8.65 7.15
CA GLU A 126 2.42 -8.59 5.69
C GLU A 126 1.42 -9.51 4.97
N GLU A 127 1.28 -10.75 5.43
CA GLU A 127 0.35 -11.72 4.83
C GLU A 127 -1.11 -11.31 5.03
N GLU A 128 -1.48 -10.77 6.19
CA GLU A 128 -2.83 -10.25 6.41
C GLU A 128 -3.13 -9.03 5.53
N LEU A 129 -2.16 -8.12 5.34
CA LEU A 129 -2.30 -7.00 4.41
C LEU A 129 -2.56 -7.49 2.98
N LYS A 130 -1.77 -8.45 2.49
CA LYS A 130 -1.95 -9.03 1.15
C LYS A 130 -3.34 -9.62 0.97
N ALA A 131 -3.82 -10.38 1.97
CA ALA A 131 -5.14 -11.00 1.92
C ALA A 131 -6.26 -9.96 1.82
N LYS A 132 -6.24 -8.92 2.67
CA LYS A 132 -7.27 -7.85 2.64
C LYS A 132 -7.23 -7.02 1.36
N VAL A 133 -6.04 -6.73 0.84
CA VAL A 133 -5.89 -6.01 -0.45
C VAL A 133 -6.42 -6.86 -1.61
N ALA A 134 -6.17 -8.17 -1.61
CA ALA A 134 -6.70 -9.06 -2.63
C ALA A 134 -8.24 -9.12 -2.61
N GLU A 135 -8.85 -9.19 -1.42
CA GLU A 135 -10.31 -9.17 -1.25
C GLU A 135 -10.92 -7.86 -1.79
N LEU A 136 -10.35 -6.70 -1.42
CA LEU A 136 -10.81 -5.41 -1.93
C LEU A 136 -10.67 -5.31 -3.45
N ASN A 137 -9.57 -5.79 -4.01
CA ASN A 137 -9.33 -5.76 -5.45
C ASN A 137 -10.28 -6.69 -6.22
N ALA A 138 -10.66 -7.84 -5.65
CA ALA A 138 -11.66 -8.72 -6.24
C ALA A 138 -13.02 -8.01 -6.37
N LEU A 139 -13.43 -7.28 -5.32
CA LEU A 139 -14.69 -6.53 -5.33
C LEU A 139 -14.65 -5.35 -6.30
N LYS A 140 -13.54 -4.60 -6.34
CA LYS A 140 -13.32 -3.57 -7.37
C LYS A 140 -13.37 -4.15 -8.79
N GLY A 141 -12.84 -5.36 -8.99
CA GLY A 141 -12.92 -6.08 -10.25
C GLY A 141 -14.36 -6.45 -10.66
N SER A 142 -15.19 -6.87 -9.69
CA SER A 142 -16.63 -7.12 -9.90
C SER A 142 -17.34 -5.85 -10.38
N LEU A 143 -17.14 -4.73 -9.68
CA LEU A 143 -17.74 -3.43 -10.04
C LEU A 143 -17.29 -2.94 -11.41
N GLN A 144 -15.99 -3.08 -11.73
CA GLN A 144 -15.49 -2.71 -13.07
C GLN A 144 -16.14 -3.56 -14.17
N ALA A 145 -16.50 -4.82 -13.89
CA ALA A 145 -17.22 -5.66 -14.86
C ALA A 145 -18.65 -5.14 -15.11
N PHE A 146 -19.34 -4.62 -14.11
CA PHE A 146 -20.63 -3.93 -14.28
C PHE A 146 -20.48 -2.66 -15.13
N GLU A 147 -19.48 -1.82 -14.83
CA GLU A 147 -19.23 -0.59 -15.59
C GLU A 147 -18.95 -0.86 -17.06
N ARG A 148 -18.17 -1.90 -17.38
CA ARG A 148 -17.85 -2.27 -18.77
C ARG A 148 -19.09 -2.67 -19.58
N ARG A 149 -20.15 -3.20 -18.95
CA ARG A 149 -21.40 -3.53 -19.66
C ARG A 149 -22.11 -2.28 -20.19
N GLY A 150 -22.01 -1.16 -19.49
CA GLY A 150 -22.60 0.12 -19.91
C GLY A 150 -21.72 0.95 -20.85
N GLN A 151 -20.46 0.54 -21.09
CA GLN A 151 -19.52 1.27 -21.94
C GLN A 151 -19.60 0.86 -23.42
N GLY A 152 -19.19 1.78 -24.29
CA GLY A 152 -19.17 1.60 -25.74
C GLY A 152 -20.28 2.36 -26.47
N ASN A 153 -20.30 2.26 -27.79
CA ASN A 153 -21.37 2.83 -28.62
C ASN A 153 -22.62 1.93 -28.59
N LEU A 154 -23.74 2.43 -29.11
CA LEU A 154 -25.04 1.74 -29.14
C LEU A 154 -25.00 0.37 -29.84
N MET A 155 -23.97 0.11 -30.66
CA MET A 155 -23.79 -1.18 -31.34
C MET A 155 -23.31 -2.28 -30.40
N VAL A 156 -22.65 -1.96 -29.28
CA VAL A 156 -22.02 -2.95 -28.38
C VAL A 156 -22.48 -2.84 -26.92
N ARG A 157 -22.73 -1.63 -26.40
CA ARG A 157 -23.11 -1.43 -24.98
C ARG A 157 -24.41 -2.16 -24.61
N GLY A 158 -24.58 -2.50 -23.34
CA GLY A 158 -25.86 -2.96 -22.80
C GLY A 158 -26.96 -1.92 -23.02
N LEU A 159 -28.19 -2.39 -23.24
CA LEU A 159 -29.37 -1.54 -23.45
C LEU A 159 -30.25 -1.40 -22.20
N GLY A 160 -29.96 -2.16 -21.14
CA GLY A 160 -30.78 -2.24 -19.92
C GLY A 160 -30.89 -0.93 -19.14
N ASP A 161 -29.92 -0.04 -19.27
CA ASP A 161 -29.93 1.30 -18.65
C ASP A 161 -30.47 2.41 -19.59
N ILE A 162 -30.84 2.05 -20.82
CA ILE A 162 -31.31 2.98 -21.86
C ILE A 162 -32.80 2.78 -22.17
N VAL A 163 -33.22 1.51 -22.29
CA VAL A 163 -34.56 1.13 -22.73
C VAL A 163 -35.47 1.03 -21.51
N GLN A 164 -36.60 1.73 -21.56
CA GLN A 164 -37.60 1.73 -20.49
C GLN A 164 -38.75 0.78 -20.81
N GLU A 165 -39.55 0.42 -19.80
CA GLU A 165 -40.73 -0.43 -19.98
C GLU A 165 -41.72 0.17 -21.01
N ASP A 166 -41.90 1.49 -20.98
CA ASP A 166 -42.75 2.23 -21.92
C ASP A 166 -42.24 2.21 -23.38
N ASP A 167 -40.98 1.81 -23.61
CA ASP A 167 -40.42 1.64 -24.96
C ASP A 167 -40.72 0.27 -25.56
N ILE A 168 -41.21 -0.69 -24.76
CA ILE A 168 -41.38 -2.08 -25.15
C ILE A 168 -42.85 -2.48 -25.10
N LEU A 169 -43.39 -2.79 -26.27
CA LEU A 169 -44.60 -3.60 -26.39
C LEU A 169 -44.20 -5.05 -26.61
N ASP A 170 -44.51 -5.93 -25.66
CA ASP A 170 -44.46 -7.38 -25.87
C ASP A 170 -45.79 -8.03 -25.48
N SER A 171 -46.39 -8.73 -26.44
CA SER A 171 -47.69 -9.41 -26.32
C SER A 171 -47.61 -10.78 -26.98
N GLU A 172 -48.71 -11.53 -26.97
CA GLU A 172 -48.78 -12.85 -27.62
C GLU A 172 -48.37 -12.80 -29.11
N TYR A 173 -48.73 -11.73 -29.82
CA TYR A 173 -48.54 -11.64 -31.28
C TYR A 173 -47.61 -10.53 -31.74
N MET A 174 -47.36 -9.51 -30.92
CA MET A 174 -46.56 -8.33 -31.27
C MET A 174 -45.39 -8.18 -30.31
N THR A 175 -44.28 -7.66 -30.82
CA THR A 175 -43.07 -7.39 -30.06
C THR A 175 -42.42 -6.11 -30.55
N THR A 176 -41.54 -5.52 -29.75
CA THR A 176 -40.77 -4.33 -30.11
C THR A 176 -39.30 -4.70 -30.23
N VAL A 177 -38.72 -4.44 -31.40
CA VAL A 177 -37.31 -4.73 -31.66
C VAL A 177 -36.47 -3.47 -31.57
N MET A 178 -35.25 -3.63 -31.06
CA MET A 178 -34.25 -2.58 -30.94
C MET A 178 -33.43 -2.52 -32.23
N VAL A 179 -33.48 -1.42 -32.97
CA VAL A 179 -32.74 -1.24 -34.23
C VAL A 179 -31.74 -0.11 -34.08
N VAL A 180 -30.46 -0.43 -34.24
CA VAL A 180 -29.36 0.55 -34.25
C VAL A 180 -29.02 0.87 -35.69
N ILE A 181 -29.03 2.17 -36.01
CA ILE A 181 -28.72 2.70 -37.34
C ILE A 181 -27.69 3.82 -37.24
N GLN A 182 -26.93 4.05 -38.32
CA GLN A 182 -26.08 5.23 -38.42
C GLN A 182 -26.93 6.50 -38.59
N LYS A 183 -26.51 7.61 -37.98
CA LYS A 183 -27.19 8.91 -38.11
C LYS A 183 -27.39 9.35 -39.56
N SER A 184 -26.41 9.05 -40.42
CA SER A 184 -26.47 9.32 -41.87
C SER A 184 -27.65 8.63 -42.58
N SER A 185 -28.04 7.44 -42.11
CA SER A 185 -29.10 6.62 -42.70
C SER A 185 -30.47 6.82 -42.04
N MET A 186 -30.61 7.75 -41.10
CA MET A 186 -31.86 7.96 -40.36
C MET A 186 -33.06 8.29 -41.26
N LYS A 187 -32.85 9.15 -42.27
CA LYS A 187 -33.91 9.53 -43.22
C LYS A 187 -34.37 8.34 -44.07
N GLU A 188 -33.43 7.51 -44.51
CA GLU A 188 -33.70 6.30 -45.29
C GLU A 188 -34.48 5.29 -44.44
N PHE A 189 -34.01 5.04 -43.21
CA PHE A 189 -34.68 4.13 -42.28
C PHE A 189 -36.14 4.52 -42.03
N LEU A 190 -36.40 5.78 -41.67
CA LEU A 190 -37.77 6.25 -41.39
C LEU A 190 -38.71 6.17 -42.59
N LEU A 191 -38.19 6.25 -43.81
CA LEU A 191 -38.98 6.19 -45.04
C LEU A 191 -39.30 4.75 -45.46
N GLU A 192 -38.49 3.78 -45.03
CA GLU A 192 -38.53 2.42 -45.57
C GLU A 192 -38.82 1.33 -44.54
N TYR A 193 -38.67 1.58 -43.23
CA TYR A 193 -38.77 0.54 -42.20
C TYR A 193 -40.11 -0.21 -42.23
N GLU A 194 -41.20 0.50 -42.53
CA GLU A 194 -42.56 -0.05 -42.64
C GLU A 194 -42.71 -1.11 -43.74
N ARG A 195 -41.78 -1.14 -44.71
CA ARG A 195 -41.79 -2.04 -45.88
C ARG A 195 -40.71 -3.13 -45.80
N LEU A 196 -39.97 -3.21 -44.68
CA LEU A 196 -38.91 -4.22 -44.53
C LEU A 196 -39.46 -5.63 -44.26
N ALA A 197 -40.69 -5.75 -43.79
CA ALA A 197 -41.39 -7.02 -43.68
C ALA A 197 -42.91 -6.80 -43.73
N ASP A 198 -43.65 -7.85 -44.02
CA ASP A 198 -45.11 -7.82 -43.85
C ASP A 198 -45.43 -7.70 -42.35
N TYR A 199 -46.51 -7.00 -41.99
CA TYR A 199 -46.96 -6.85 -40.59
C TYR A 199 -46.01 -6.05 -39.67
N VAL A 200 -45.26 -5.09 -40.22
CA VAL A 200 -44.65 -4.01 -39.42
C VAL A 200 -45.72 -2.97 -39.08
N VAL A 201 -45.74 -2.46 -37.85
CA VAL A 201 -46.73 -1.46 -37.43
C VAL A 201 -46.31 -0.08 -37.97
N PRO A 202 -47.14 0.59 -38.81
CA PRO A 202 -46.82 1.93 -39.30
C PRO A 202 -46.72 2.95 -38.17
N LEU A 203 -45.89 3.97 -38.35
CA LEU A 203 -45.63 5.03 -37.37
C LEU A 203 -45.14 4.56 -35.98
N SER A 204 -44.72 3.29 -35.83
CA SER A 204 -44.20 2.74 -34.58
C SER A 204 -42.74 3.05 -34.28
N ALA A 205 -41.95 3.53 -35.25
CA ALA A 205 -40.53 3.81 -35.04
C ALA A 205 -40.33 4.97 -34.06
N LYS A 206 -39.80 4.67 -32.87
CA LYS A 206 -39.51 5.65 -31.81
C LYS A 206 -38.00 5.70 -31.57
N ALA A 207 -37.39 6.89 -31.64
CA ALA A 207 -35.99 7.06 -31.24
C ALA A 207 -35.90 7.00 -29.70
N ILE A 208 -35.08 6.09 -29.18
CA ILE A 208 -34.90 5.86 -27.73
C ILE A 208 -33.66 6.59 -27.22
N SER A 209 -32.53 6.44 -27.93
CA SER A 209 -31.26 7.05 -27.55
C SER A 209 -30.38 7.29 -28.78
N GLU A 210 -29.46 8.24 -28.68
CA GLU A 210 -28.45 8.50 -29.69
C GLU A 210 -27.06 8.67 -29.06
N ASP A 211 -26.01 8.29 -29.80
CA ASP A 211 -24.62 8.59 -29.47
C ASP A 211 -23.99 9.49 -30.56
N SER A 212 -22.67 9.56 -30.67
CA SER A 212 -22.00 10.39 -31.69
C SER A 212 -22.24 9.92 -33.13
N GLU A 213 -22.49 8.63 -33.36
CA GLU A 213 -22.53 8.01 -34.69
C GLU A 213 -23.86 7.30 -34.99
N TYR A 214 -24.53 6.80 -33.97
CA TYR A 214 -25.68 5.90 -34.06
C TYR A 214 -26.92 6.44 -33.36
N VAL A 215 -28.08 5.92 -33.77
CA VAL A 215 -29.38 6.12 -33.13
C VAL A 215 -30.01 4.75 -32.90
N LEU A 216 -30.55 4.55 -31.71
CA LEU A 216 -31.33 3.38 -31.32
C LEU A 216 -32.82 3.69 -31.48
N PHE A 217 -33.51 2.89 -32.28
CA PHE A 217 -34.95 2.93 -32.48
C PHE A 217 -35.64 1.70 -31.88
N GLY A 218 -36.81 1.90 -31.27
CA GLY A 218 -37.78 0.84 -31.03
C GLY A 218 -38.76 0.76 -32.20
N VAL A 219 -38.97 -0.43 -32.75
CA VAL A 219 -39.94 -0.69 -33.83
C VAL A 219 -40.87 -1.81 -33.43
N THR A 220 -42.18 -1.58 -33.48
CA THR A 220 -43.19 -2.60 -33.16
C THR A 220 -43.59 -3.37 -34.41
N LEU A 221 -43.58 -4.70 -34.33
CA LEU A 221 -43.98 -5.60 -35.41
C LEU A 221 -44.58 -6.91 -34.88
N PHE A 222 -45.20 -7.69 -35.76
CA PHE A 222 -45.75 -8.99 -35.39
C PHE A 222 -44.64 -10.05 -35.27
N LYS A 223 -44.64 -10.86 -34.21
CA LYS A 223 -43.60 -11.87 -33.94
C LYS A 223 -43.34 -12.80 -35.15
N LYS A 224 -44.36 -13.11 -35.94
CA LYS A 224 -44.25 -13.97 -37.15
C LYS A 224 -43.38 -13.40 -38.28
N CYS A 225 -43.15 -12.09 -38.34
CA CYS A 225 -42.34 -11.45 -39.38
C CYS A 225 -40.96 -11.00 -38.89
N LEU A 226 -40.60 -11.34 -37.65
CA LEU A 226 -39.34 -10.93 -37.01
C LEU A 226 -38.11 -11.33 -37.82
N ASP A 227 -38.05 -12.58 -38.31
CA ASP A 227 -36.89 -13.07 -39.05
C ASP A 227 -36.75 -12.42 -40.43
N GLN A 228 -37.88 -12.16 -41.11
CA GLN A 228 -37.91 -11.41 -42.36
C GLN A 228 -37.40 -9.98 -42.12
N PHE A 229 -37.90 -9.31 -41.08
CA PHE A 229 -37.49 -7.95 -40.72
C PHE A 229 -35.99 -7.88 -40.39
N LYS A 230 -35.47 -8.81 -39.57
CA LYS A 230 -34.03 -8.92 -39.27
C LYS A 230 -33.19 -9.08 -40.54
N THR A 231 -33.65 -9.90 -41.49
CA THR A 231 -32.95 -10.14 -42.76
C THR A 231 -32.90 -8.87 -43.61
N SER A 232 -34.04 -8.20 -43.81
CA SER A 232 -34.11 -6.96 -44.60
C SER A 232 -33.38 -5.78 -43.94
N CYS A 233 -33.38 -5.69 -42.61
CA CYS A 233 -32.53 -4.75 -41.88
C CYS A 233 -31.05 -4.98 -42.18
N ARG A 234 -30.59 -6.23 -42.14
CA ARG A 234 -29.20 -6.59 -42.39
C ARG A 234 -28.75 -6.22 -43.80
N GLU A 235 -29.59 -6.42 -44.81
CA GLU A 235 -29.30 -6.02 -46.20
C GLU A 235 -29.07 -4.52 -46.35
N LYS A 236 -29.78 -3.71 -45.57
CA LYS A 236 -29.63 -2.24 -45.51
C LYS A 236 -28.63 -1.75 -44.47
N ARG A 237 -27.88 -2.66 -43.84
CA ARG A 237 -26.90 -2.35 -42.78
C ARG A 237 -27.53 -1.74 -41.52
N PHE A 238 -28.81 -1.96 -41.29
CA PHE A 238 -29.47 -1.70 -40.02
C PHE A 238 -29.24 -2.88 -39.09
N THR A 239 -28.81 -2.61 -37.86
CA THR A 239 -28.46 -3.68 -36.91
C THR A 239 -29.58 -3.87 -35.91
N VAL A 240 -30.27 -5.01 -35.96
CA VAL A 240 -31.25 -5.38 -34.94
C VAL A 240 -30.51 -5.96 -33.74
N ARG A 241 -30.65 -5.32 -32.57
CA ARG A 241 -30.08 -5.73 -31.30
C ARG A 241 -31.01 -6.72 -30.61
N GLU A 242 -30.48 -7.84 -30.16
CA GLU A 242 -31.21 -8.77 -29.30
C GLU A 242 -31.30 -8.17 -27.91
N PHE A 243 -32.52 -7.90 -27.47
CA PHE A 243 -32.81 -7.32 -26.17
C PHE A 243 -34.19 -7.79 -25.74
N GLU A 244 -34.26 -8.39 -24.56
CA GLU A 244 -35.49 -8.77 -23.91
C GLU A 244 -35.58 -7.94 -22.63
N PHE A 245 -36.63 -7.13 -22.53
CA PHE A 245 -36.84 -6.30 -21.36
C PHE A 245 -37.38 -7.16 -20.22
N ASN A 246 -36.62 -7.21 -19.13
CA ASN A 246 -37.02 -7.88 -17.92
C ASN A 246 -36.75 -6.95 -16.73
N ALA A 247 -37.81 -6.31 -16.24
CA ALA A 247 -37.72 -5.35 -15.14
C ALA A 247 -37.17 -6.00 -13.85
N GLU A 248 -37.54 -7.25 -13.58
CA GLU A 248 -37.04 -7.97 -12.39
C GLU A 248 -35.54 -8.25 -12.48
N ALA A 249 -35.05 -8.65 -13.67
CA ALA A 249 -33.63 -8.91 -13.89
C ALA A 249 -32.78 -7.63 -13.84
N LEU A 250 -33.27 -6.53 -14.43
CA LEU A 250 -32.58 -5.23 -14.37
C LEU A 250 -32.54 -4.69 -12.94
N ALA A 251 -33.66 -4.75 -12.21
CA ALA A 251 -33.71 -4.34 -10.81
C ALA A 251 -32.80 -5.19 -9.92
N ALA A 252 -32.69 -6.51 -10.19
CA ALA A 252 -31.79 -7.39 -9.48
C ALA A 252 -30.31 -7.07 -9.75
N ASP A 253 -29.95 -6.77 -11.00
CA ASP A 253 -28.59 -6.36 -11.37
C ASP A 253 -28.20 -5.01 -10.73
N ASP A 254 -29.11 -4.03 -10.71
CA ASP A 254 -28.90 -2.73 -10.06
C ASP A 254 -28.78 -2.87 -8.53
N ALA A 255 -29.65 -3.68 -7.91
CA ALA A 255 -29.58 -3.95 -6.48
C ALA A 255 -28.25 -4.62 -6.11
N LYS A 256 -27.80 -5.59 -6.92
CA LYS A 256 -26.51 -6.26 -6.72
C LYS A 256 -25.34 -5.31 -6.88
N LYS A 257 -25.38 -4.43 -7.89
CA LYS A 257 -24.34 -3.40 -8.07
C LYS A 257 -24.28 -2.46 -6.87
N ALA A 258 -25.42 -2.00 -6.37
CA ALA A 258 -25.49 -1.14 -5.19
C ALA A 258 -24.99 -1.85 -3.92
N GLU A 259 -25.27 -3.14 -3.76
CA GLU A 259 -24.74 -3.98 -2.68
C GLU A 259 -23.20 -4.10 -2.76
N ASP A 260 -22.66 -4.42 -3.94
CA ASP A 260 -21.21 -4.50 -4.18
C ASP A 260 -20.51 -3.15 -3.94
N GLU A 261 -21.13 -2.02 -4.33
CA GLU A 261 -20.61 -0.66 -4.11
C GLU A 261 -20.56 -0.30 -2.62
N ALA A 262 -21.63 -0.62 -1.88
CA ALA A 262 -21.71 -0.40 -0.45
C ALA A 262 -20.67 -1.24 0.30
N GLU A 263 -20.53 -2.52 -0.06
CA GLU A 263 -19.52 -3.42 0.50
C GLU A 263 -18.10 -2.95 0.16
N CYS A 264 -17.86 -2.45 -1.05
CA CYS A 264 -16.56 -1.93 -1.46
C CYS A 264 -16.14 -0.70 -0.64
N SER A 265 -17.10 0.21 -0.41
CA SER A 265 -16.88 1.37 0.45
C SER A 265 -16.62 0.95 1.90
N ARG A 266 -17.37 -0.03 2.41
CA ARG A 266 -17.21 -0.57 3.77
C ARG A 266 -15.82 -1.22 3.95
N GLN A 267 -15.42 -2.09 3.03
CA GLN A 267 -14.12 -2.78 3.06
C GLN A 267 -12.96 -1.79 2.90
N THR A 268 -13.11 -0.78 2.05
CA THR A 268 -12.13 0.30 1.91
C THR A 268 -11.90 1.02 3.25
N ALA A 269 -12.98 1.39 3.95
CA ALA A 269 -12.88 2.05 5.24
C ALA A 269 -12.26 1.15 6.32
N MET A 270 -12.66 -0.12 6.36
CA MET A 270 -12.10 -1.11 7.29
C MET A 270 -10.61 -1.35 7.06
N LEU A 271 -10.20 -1.58 5.82
CA LEU A 271 -8.81 -1.78 5.46
C LEU A 271 -7.96 -0.54 5.79
N SER A 272 -8.49 0.65 5.52
CA SER A 272 -7.80 1.90 5.84
C SER A 272 -7.55 2.03 7.35
N ASN A 273 -8.57 1.82 8.19
CA ASN A 273 -8.40 1.86 9.64
C ASN A 273 -7.45 0.76 10.14
N TRP A 274 -7.55 -0.44 9.57
CA TRP A 274 -6.65 -1.54 9.89
C TRP A 274 -5.20 -1.20 9.54
N CYS A 275 -4.94 -0.59 8.39
CA CYS A 275 -3.59 -0.15 8.00
C CYS A 275 -3.04 0.89 8.98
N ALA A 276 -3.85 1.85 9.46
CA ALA A 276 -3.40 2.86 10.42
C ALA A 276 -2.95 2.21 11.75
N ILE A 277 -3.76 1.31 12.30
CA ILE A 277 -3.47 0.61 13.56
C ILE A 277 -2.22 -0.26 13.41
N ASN A 278 -2.15 -1.05 12.34
CA ASN A 278 -1.06 -1.99 12.14
C ASN A 278 0.22 -1.32 11.66
N TYR A 279 0.15 -0.15 11.04
CA TYR A 279 1.32 0.69 10.79
C TYR A 279 1.96 1.15 12.10
N ALA A 280 1.15 1.62 13.07
CA ALA A 280 1.66 2.04 14.38
C ALA A 280 2.33 0.88 15.14
N GLU A 281 1.70 -0.31 15.11
CA GLU A 281 2.26 -1.52 15.71
C GLU A 281 3.52 -1.99 14.96
N GLY A 282 3.47 -2.01 13.64
CA GLY A 282 4.59 -2.38 12.77
C GLY A 282 5.80 -1.49 12.97
N LEU A 283 5.61 -0.16 13.01
CA LEU A 283 6.67 0.80 13.26
C LEU A 283 7.28 0.62 14.65
N THR A 284 6.44 0.36 15.66
CA THR A 284 6.92 0.07 17.01
C THR A 284 7.80 -1.18 17.01
N MET A 285 7.36 -2.26 16.38
CA MET A 285 8.12 -3.51 16.24
C MET A 285 9.42 -3.32 15.44
N MET A 286 9.39 -2.54 14.35
CA MET A 286 10.56 -2.18 13.57
C MET A 286 11.60 -1.47 14.45
N MET A 287 11.18 -0.49 15.27
CA MET A 287 12.07 0.21 16.19
C MET A 287 12.69 -0.72 17.25
N HIS A 288 11.96 -1.74 17.72
CA HIS A 288 12.54 -2.78 18.60
C HIS A 288 13.64 -3.58 17.89
N LEU A 289 13.43 -3.96 16.61
CA LEU A 289 14.48 -4.62 15.82
C LEU A 289 15.69 -3.71 15.60
N LYS A 290 15.48 -2.40 15.36
CA LYS A 290 16.58 -1.41 15.29
C LYS A 290 17.35 -1.33 16.60
N ALA A 291 16.66 -1.32 17.74
CA ALA A 291 17.28 -1.33 19.06
C ALA A 291 18.10 -2.61 19.31
N ILE A 292 17.54 -3.77 18.96
CA ILE A 292 18.26 -5.06 19.02
C ILE A 292 19.51 -5.02 18.12
N ARG A 293 19.40 -4.50 16.90
CA ARG A 293 20.52 -4.38 15.97
C ARG A 293 21.64 -3.49 16.52
N VAL A 294 21.29 -2.30 17.01
CA VAL A 294 22.23 -1.39 17.67
C VAL A 294 22.92 -2.07 18.87
N PHE A 295 22.16 -2.83 19.65
CA PHE A 295 22.70 -3.59 20.78
C PHE A 295 23.68 -4.69 20.33
N ILE A 296 23.32 -5.53 19.35
CA ILE A 296 24.16 -6.61 18.83
C ILE A 296 25.48 -6.06 18.28
N GLU A 297 25.41 -5.04 17.43
CA GLU A 297 26.58 -4.39 16.85
C GLU A 297 27.46 -3.76 17.94
N SER A 298 26.85 -3.20 18.99
CA SER A 298 27.58 -2.63 20.14
C SER A 298 28.29 -3.71 20.97
N VAL A 299 27.66 -4.86 21.21
CA VAL A 299 28.30 -5.98 21.92
C VAL A 299 29.47 -6.55 21.11
N LEU A 300 29.29 -6.77 19.80
CA LEU A 300 30.35 -7.30 18.93
C LEU A 300 31.53 -6.33 18.81
N ARG A 301 31.27 -5.03 18.89
CA ARG A 301 32.29 -4.00 18.70
C ARG A 301 32.98 -3.54 19.97
N TYR A 302 32.22 -3.31 21.04
CA TYR A 302 32.73 -2.75 22.30
C TYR A 302 32.94 -3.80 23.37
N GLY A 303 32.46 -5.02 23.15
CA GLY A 303 32.50 -6.10 24.12
C GLY A 303 31.55 -5.86 25.30
N LEU A 304 31.52 -6.84 26.21
CA LEU A 304 30.77 -6.76 27.45
C LEU A 304 31.68 -6.28 28.58
N THR A 305 31.15 -5.42 29.44
CA THR A 305 31.85 -4.94 30.64
C THR A 305 31.01 -5.23 31.87
N SER A 306 31.67 -5.48 33.01
CA SER A 306 30.96 -5.63 34.28
C SER A 306 30.56 -4.25 34.80
N TYR A 307 29.26 -3.98 34.83
CA TYR A 307 28.76 -2.71 35.36
C TYR A 307 28.35 -2.88 36.81
N ARG A 308 29.12 -2.31 37.75
CA ARG A 308 28.78 -2.14 39.19
C ARG A 308 28.03 -3.31 39.85
N GLY A 309 28.39 -4.55 39.57
CA GLY A 309 27.77 -5.74 40.19
C GLY A 309 26.40 -6.15 39.65
N GLN A 310 25.90 -5.56 38.55
CA GLN A 310 24.61 -5.86 37.92
C GLN A 310 24.68 -6.82 36.72
N GLY A 311 25.81 -7.50 36.50
CA GLY A 311 26.00 -8.44 35.38
C GLY A 311 26.88 -7.89 34.26
N MET A 312 26.91 -8.60 33.13
CA MET A 312 27.68 -8.25 31.94
C MET A 312 26.77 -7.47 30.98
N ALA A 313 27.09 -6.21 30.72
CA ALA A 313 26.36 -5.36 29.77
C ALA A 313 27.35 -4.66 28.82
N PRO A 314 26.97 -4.35 27.57
CA PRO A 314 27.82 -3.56 26.70
C PRO A 314 28.00 -2.17 27.28
N ASN A 315 29.24 -1.68 27.27
CA ASN A 315 29.54 -0.30 27.65
C ASN A 315 29.12 0.62 26.49
N MET A 316 27.83 0.90 26.37
CA MET A 316 27.27 1.70 25.29
C MET A 316 26.28 2.76 25.79
N GLN A 317 26.20 3.86 25.04
CA GLN A 317 25.10 4.80 25.04
C GLN A 317 24.58 4.90 23.61
N ALA A 318 23.25 4.89 23.44
CA ALA A 318 22.61 5.04 22.13
C ALA A 318 21.84 6.36 22.04
N VAL A 319 21.90 7.00 20.88
CA VAL A 319 21.15 8.23 20.57
C VAL A 319 20.54 8.15 19.18
N MET A 320 19.39 8.79 19.02
CA MET A 320 18.73 8.98 17.74
C MET A 320 19.11 10.35 17.18
N LEU A 321 19.70 10.38 16.00
CA LEU A 321 20.06 11.60 15.31
C LEU A 321 19.04 11.93 14.22
N THR A 322 18.59 13.18 14.21
CA THR A 322 17.84 13.76 13.09
C THR A 322 18.77 14.72 12.34
N PRO A 323 19.39 14.30 11.22
CA PRO A 323 20.29 15.14 10.47
C PRO A 323 19.60 16.41 9.95
N ALA A 324 20.32 17.53 9.99
CA ALA A 324 19.88 18.74 9.30
C ALA A 324 19.98 18.52 7.77
N LYS A 325 19.05 19.15 7.04
CA LYS A 325 18.96 19.02 5.58
C LYS A 325 20.30 19.31 4.90
N GLY A 326 20.80 18.37 4.10
CA GLY A 326 22.06 18.49 3.37
C GLY A 326 23.32 18.51 4.25
N LYS A 327 23.23 18.12 5.52
CA LYS A 327 24.37 18.09 6.47
C LYS A 327 24.87 16.68 6.79
N MET A 328 24.33 15.65 6.15
CA MET A 328 24.66 14.25 6.44
C MET A 328 26.16 13.96 6.33
N ASP A 329 26.82 14.39 5.25
CA ASP A 329 28.26 14.17 5.08
C ASP A 329 29.10 14.87 6.16
N ALA A 330 28.75 16.11 6.50
CA ALA A 330 29.41 16.88 7.56
C ALA A 330 29.19 16.25 8.95
N LEU A 331 28.00 15.73 9.19
CA LEU A 331 27.66 14.96 10.38
C LEU A 331 28.52 13.69 10.46
N ARG A 332 28.58 12.89 9.39
CA ARG A 332 29.40 11.66 9.31
C ARG A 332 30.88 11.94 9.55
N LYS A 333 31.44 12.98 8.92
CA LYS A 333 32.83 13.40 9.12
C LYS A 333 33.12 13.81 10.56
N THR A 334 32.22 14.58 11.17
CA THR A 334 32.36 15.03 12.56
C THR A 334 32.30 13.85 13.53
N LEU A 335 31.32 12.95 13.37
CA LEU A 335 31.19 11.73 14.16
C LEU A 335 32.41 10.81 13.98
N GLY A 336 32.91 10.68 12.74
CA GLY A 336 34.11 9.92 12.43
C GLY A 336 35.33 10.42 13.23
N SER A 337 35.57 11.73 13.23
CA SER A 337 36.63 12.35 14.01
C SER A 337 36.44 12.18 15.53
N LEU A 338 35.20 12.28 16.02
CA LEU A 338 34.90 12.15 17.45
C LEU A 338 35.12 10.74 18.00
N PHE A 339 34.87 9.71 17.19
CA PHE A 339 34.93 8.31 17.63
C PHE A 339 36.08 7.52 17.03
N ALA A 340 36.96 8.16 16.25
CA ALA A 340 38.19 7.55 15.75
C ALA A 340 38.98 6.89 16.89
N THR A 341 39.30 5.62 16.72
CA THR A 341 40.22 4.87 17.59
C THR A 341 41.58 4.73 16.91
N SER A 342 42.61 4.30 17.63
CA SER A 342 43.93 4.01 17.05
C SER A 342 43.85 3.03 15.88
N ALA A 343 42.93 2.06 15.92
CA ALA A 343 42.63 1.16 14.80
C ALA A 343 41.98 1.88 13.59
N SER A 344 41.17 2.92 13.82
CA SER A 344 40.58 3.75 12.75
C SER A 344 41.58 4.75 12.14
N LEU A 345 42.60 5.15 12.91
CA LEU A 345 43.62 6.11 12.52
C LEU A 345 44.76 5.48 11.70
N MET A 346 44.93 4.15 11.73
CA MET A 346 45.88 3.44 10.88
C MET A 346 45.35 3.21 9.45
N ASP A 347 44.10 3.55 9.19
CA ASP A 347 43.36 3.25 7.95
C ASP A 347 43.22 4.45 7.00
N GLU A 348 43.72 5.64 7.36
CA GLU A 348 43.84 6.78 6.42
C GLU A 348 44.85 6.49 5.27
N GLY A 349 45.48 5.31 5.28
CA GLY A 349 46.42 4.80 4.29
C GLY A 349 45.87 3.68 3.40
N GLY A 350 44.61 3.72 2.97
CA GLY A 350 44.20 3.19 1.67
C GLY A 350 44.16 1.67 1.46
N ASP A 351 43.68 0.88 2.42
CA ASP A 351 43.16 -0.47 2.13
C ASP A 351 42.02 -0.78 3.11
N GLU A 352 40.77 -0.84 2.61
CA GLU A 352 39.58 -1.22 3.38
C GLU A 352 39.79 -2.58 4.08
N VAL A 353 40.14 -2.55 5.37
CA VAL A 353 40.19 -3.78 6.16
C VAL A 353 38.76 -4.12 6.58
N ALA A 354 38.08 -4.91 5.75
CA ALA A 354 36.80 -5.51 6.08
C ALA A 354 36.92 -6.28 7.40
N VAL A 355 36.19 -5.82 8.42
CA VAL A 355 35.90 -6.65 9.59
C VAL A 355 35.13 -7.87 9.07
N PRO A 356 35.55 -9.12 9.35
CA PRO A 356 34.84 -10.30 8.88
C PRO A 356 33.36 -10.22 9.28
N GLY A 357 32.45 -10.13 8.30
CA GLY A 357 31.00 -10.01 8.50
C GLY A 357 30.39 -8.61 8.26
N ALA A 358 31.19 -7.56 8.03
CA ALA A 358 30.65 -6.22 7.75
C ALA A 358 30.33 -6.05 6.25
N ALA A 359 29.06 -6.17 5.88
CA ALA A 359 28.55 -5.70 4.60
C ALA A 359 27.93 -4.30 4.79
N GLY A 360 28.67 -3.23 4.50
CA GLY A 360 28.16 -1.85 4.56
C GLY A 360 29.23 -0.76 4.79
N GLU A 361 28.79 0.51 4.80
CA GLU A 361 29.65 1.65 5.13
C GLU A 361 30.25 1.51 6.54
N PHE A 362 31.57 1.55 6.63
CA PHE A 362 32.28 1.42 7.90
C PHE A 362 32.39 2.77 8.60
N TYR A 363 31.84 2.85 9.81
CA TYR A 363 31.99 3.99 10.72
C TYR A 363 32.75 3.58 11.98
N PRO A 364 33.54 4.45 12.64
CA PRO A 364 34.24 4.13 13.89
C PRO A 364 33.31 3.98 15.12
N TYR A 365 32.00 4.17 14.92
CA TYR A 365 30.91 3.99 15.88
C TYR A 365 29.78 3.13 15.25
N VAL A 366 28.94 2.50 16.08
CA VAL A 366 27.78 1.73 15.58
C VAL A 366 26.79 2.69 14.94
N SER A 367 26.29 2.35 13.75
CA SER A 367 25.42 3.23 12.96
C SER A 367 24.36 2.41 12.23
N VAL A 368 23.11 2.63 12.61
CA VAL A 368 21.95 1.98 11.99
C VAL A 368 21.05 3.05 11.39
N SER A 369 20.74 2.93 10.09
CA SER A 369 19.76 3.79 9.44
C SER A 369 18.34 3.43 9.89
N VAL A 370 17.51 4.45 10.09
CA VAL A 370 16.12 4.31 10.51
C VAL A 370 15.24 5.15 9.57
N SER A 371 14.65 4.48 8.57
CA SER A 371 13.75 5.13 7.63
C SER A 371 12.31 4.89 8.05
N VAL A 372 11.65 5.95 8.53
CA VAL A 372 10.25 5.87 9.04
C VAL A 372 9.19 6.20 8.00
N PHE A 373 9.62 6.69 6.83
CA PHE A 373 8.77 6.99 5.69
C PHE A 373 9.22 6.16 4.48
N PRO A 374 8.29 5.75 3.60
CA PRO A 374 8.65 5.12 2.34
C PRO A 374 9.46 6.10 1.46
N PRO A 375 10.41 5.61 0.66
CA PRO A 375 11.15 6.45 -0.28
C PRO A 375 10.19 7.07 -1.30
N VAL A 376 10.43 8.33 -1.63
CA VAL A 376 9.72 9.05 -2.69
C VAL A 376 10.25 8.52 -4.03
N LEU A 377 9.35 7.94 -4.84
CA LEU A 377 9.68 7.39 -6.16
C LEU A 377 9.91 8.50 -7.20
#